data_AF-A0A2C6KFG2-F1
#
_entry.id   AF-A0A2C6KFG2-F1
#
_cell.length_a   1.000
_cell.length_b   1.000
_cell.length_c   1.000
_cell.angle_alpha   90.00
_cell.angle_beta   90.00
_cell.angle_gamma   90.00
#
_symmetry.space_group_name_H-M   'P 1'
#
loop_
_entity.id
_entity.type
_entity.pdbx_description
1 polymer ?
#
loop_
_entity_poly.entity_id
_entity_poly.type
_entity_poly.pdbx_seq_one_letter_code
_entity_poly.pdbx_strand_id
1 'polypeptide(L)'
;EKPPENLEDLKRHVSSLFKEAASYSEKTWGGDVHFALGVLHNIDQNFDKALYHFAEALKFSSGRRVANLWNKIGATLANSGRSAAALLAYQQTLAMRPNYPRAWTNLGVAHANLAISFSSDQVEPALRCYLTALVLNPAATHLWYYVRSAVIALGKFDWLGLAENRDLKGLVSAMPPDVAIPKGVDELLRDGTGRKPEDDATLLRKISQIIS
;
A
#
# COMPACT_ATOMS: atom_id res chain seq x y z
N GLU A 1 -27.92 21.67 -9.32
CA GLU A 1 -28.89 21.38 -8.25
C GLU A 1 -28.22 21.51 -6.89
N LYS A 2 -28.98 21.74 -5.80
CA LYS A 2 -28.43 21.69 -4.43
C LYS A 2 -28.05 20.23 -4.12
N PRO A 3 -26.85 19.96 -3.57
CA PRO A 3 -26.46 18.59 -3.24
C PRO A 3 -27.37 18.00 -2.13
N PRO A 4 -27.54 16.67 -2.09
CA PRO A 4 -28.32 16.01 -1.04
C PRO A 4 -27.73 16.25 0.35
N GLU A 5 -28.59 16.35 1.36
CA GLU A 5 -28.17 16.62 2.75
C GLU A 5 -27.74 15.35 3.52
N ASN A 6 -28.14 14.17 3.05
CA ASN A 6 -27.71 12.88 3.61
C ASN A 6 -26.46 12.34 2.89
N LEU A 7 -25.51 11.82 3.66
CA LEU A 7 -24.28 11.20 3.17
C LEU A 7 -24.51 10.14 2.08
N GLU A 8 -25.50 9.27 2.22
CA GLU A 8 -25.74 8.20 1.25
C GLU A 8 -26.29 8.71 -0.08
N ASP A 9 -27.15 9.71 -0.04
CA ASP A 9 -27.64 10.38 -1.25
C ASP A 9 -26.52 11.20 -1.90
N LEU A 10 -25.69 11.89 -1.10
CA LEU A 10 -24.54 12.66 -1.57
C LEU A 10 -23.53 11.75 -2.27
N LYS A 11 -23.20 10.59 -1.69
CA LYS A 11 -22.32 9.59 -2.32
C LYS A 11 -22.88 9.10 -3.65
N ARG A 12 -24.18 8.78 -3.71
CA ARG A 12 -24.86 8.35 -4.94
C ARG A 12 -24.82 9.44 -6.01
N HIS A 13 -25.11 10.68 -5.64
CA HIS A 13 -25.06 11.84 -6.55
C HIS A 13 -23.65 12.06 -7.09
N VAL A 14 -22.64 12.13 -6.21
CA VAL A 14 -21.23 12.30 -6.59
C VAL A 14 -20.75 11.16 -7.49
N SER A 15 -21.11 9.91 -7.17
CA SER A 15 -20.79 8.75 -8.01
C SER A 15 -21.43 8.82 -9.39
N SER A 16 -22.66 9.34 -9.50
CA SER A 16 -23.34 9.55 -10.79
C SER A 16 -22.58 10.57 -11.64
N LEU A 17 -22.19 11.71 -11.06
CA LEU A 17 -21.43 12.75 -11.77
C LEU A 17 -20.10 12.23 -12.32
N PHE A 18 -19.36 11.43 -11.54
CA PHE A 18 -18.11 10.85 -12.03
C PHE A 18 -18.33 9.78 -13.12
N LYS A 19 -19.42 9.00 -13.07
CA LYS A 19 -19.75 8.04 -14.14
C LYS A 19 -20.13 8.75 -15.43
N GLU A 20 -20.93 9.79 -15.32
CA GLU A 20 -21.29 10.67 -16.44
C GLU A 20 -20.01 11.29 -17.03
N ALA A 21 -19.13 11.86 -16.20
CA ALA A 21 -17.85 12.40 -16.65
C ALA A 21 -16.98 11.34 -17.36
N ALA A 22 -16.98 10.09 -16.88
CA ALA A 22 -16.25 8.99 -17.51
C ALA A 22 -16.76 8.67 -18.92
N SER A 23 -18.06 8.86 -19.18
CA SER A 23 -18.67 8.62 -20.50
C SER A 23 -18.25 9.62 -21.58
N TYR A 24 -17.78 10.81 -21.18
CA TYR A 24 -17.36 11.88 -22.09
C TYR A 24 -15.86 11.87 -22.43
N SER A 25 -15.05 11.03 -21.78
CA SER A 25 -13.59 11.24 -21.78
C SER A 25 -12.84 10.31 -22.73
N GLU A 26 -12.16 10.87 -23.74
CA GLU A 26 -11.36 10.07 -24.69
C GLU A 26 -9.84 10.07 -24.46
N LYS A 27 -9.21 10.98 -23.68
CA LYS A 27 -7.74 10.88 -23.43
C LYS A 27 -7.11 11.70 -22.29
N THR A 28 -7.69 12.83 -21.85
CA THR A 28 -6.96 13.77 -20.97
C THR A 28 -7.30 13.71 -19.47
N TRP A 29 -8.56 13.41 -19.11
CA TRP A 29 -9.03 13.41 -17.70
C TRP A 29 -9.49 12.04 -17.19
N GLY A 30 -9.49 11.01 -18.05
CA GLY A 30 -9.98 9.67 -17.72
C GLY A 30 -9.28 9.07 -16.50
N GLY A 31 -7.98 9.35 -16.33
CA GLY A 31 -7.21 8.90 -15.17
C GLY A 31 -7.74 9.42 -13.83
N ASP A 32 -7.99 10.73 -13.73
CA ASP A 32 -8.44 11.36 -12.49
C ASP A 32 -9.91 11.00 -12.16
N VAL A 33 -10.76 10.87 -13.18
CA VAL A 33 -12.14 10.39 -13.04
C VAL A 33 -12.18 8.95 -12.52
N HIS A 34 -11.41 8.06 -13.14
CA HIS A 34 -11.32 6.68 -12.68
C HIS A 34 -10.69 6.57 -11.29
N PHE A 35 -9.71 7.40 -10.96
CA PHE A 35 -9.17 7.46 -9.60
C PHE A 35 -10.26 7.82 -8.57
N ALA A 36 -11.07 8.84 -8.86
CA ALA A 36 -12.16 9.26 -7.99
C ALA A 36 -13.23 8.16 -7.82
N LEU A 37 -13.64 7.52 -8.91
CA LEU A 37 -14.56 6.36 -8.86
C LEU A 37 -13.98 5.21 -8.04
N GLY A 38 -12.68 4.92 -8.19
CA GLY A 38 -11.98 3.91 -7.39
C GLY A 38 -12.03 4.21 -5.89
N VAL A 39 -11.83 5.47 -5.51
CA VAL A 39 -11.93 5.90 -4.10
C VAL A 39 -13.36 5.76 -3.57
N LEU A 40 -14.36 6.20 -4.33
CA LEU A 40 -15.78 6.09 -3.91
C LEU A 40 -16.19 4.63 -3.70
N HIS A 41 -15.86 3.76 -4.65
CA HIS A 41 -16.15 2.34 -4.53
C HIS A 41 -15.39 1.68 -3.38
N ASN A 42 -14.18 2.13 -3.04
CA ASN A 42 -13.45 1.61 -1.88
C ASN A 42 -14.12 2.01 -0.56
N ILE A 43 -14.61 3.25 -0.44
CA ILE A 43 -15.37 3.73 0.72
C ILE A 43 -16.65 2.90 0.90
N ASP A 44 -17.33 2.58 -0.20
CA ASP A 44 -18.53 1.74 -0.19
C ASP A 44 -18.24 0.23 -0.11
N GLN A 45 -16.97 -0.15 0.13
CA GLN A 45 -16.51 -1.55 0.21
C GLN A 45 -16.80 -2.40 -1.04
N ASN A 46 -17.09 -1.74 -2.17
CA ASN A 46 -17.24 -2.36 -3.49
C ASN A 46 -15.85 -2.59 -4.10
N PHE A 47 -15.06 -3.45 -3.47
CA PHE A 47 -13.62 -3.56 -3.74
C PHE A 47 -13.28 -3.93 -5.19
N ASP A 48 -14.06 -4.80 -5.84
CA ASP A 48 -13.76 -5.19 -7.22
C ASP A 48 -14.01 -4.05 -8.21
N LYS A 49 -15.06 -3.24 -7.99
CA LYS A 49 -15.28 -2.01 -8.76
C LYS A 49 -14.19 -0.98 -8.50
N ALA A 50 -13.73 -0.88 -7.25
CA ALA A 50 -12.63 0.00 -6.91
C ALA A 50 -11.34 -0.41 -7.64
N LEU A 51 -11.02 -1.71 -7.66
CA LEU A 51 -9.86 -2.26 -8.37
C LEU A 51 -9.95 -2.02 -9.87
N TYR A 52 -11.12 -2.28 -10.47
CA TYR A 52 -11.37 -1.99 -11.87
C TYR A 52 -11.04 -0.52 -12.20
N HIS A 53 -11.59 0.42 -11.44
CA HIS A 53 -11.35 1.84 -11.70
C HIS A 53 -9.92 2.27 -11.41
N PHE A 54 -9.25 1.75 -10.38
CA PHE A 54 -7.83 2.04 -10.20
C PHE A 54 -6.95 1.47 -11.33
N ALA A 55 -7.32 0.32 -11.89
CA ALA A 55 -6.64 -0.25 -13.06
C ALA A 55 -6.87 0.59 -14.33
N GLU A 56 -8.08 1.09 -14.55
CA GLU A 56 -8.34 2.05 -15.65
C GLU A 56 -7.54 3.34 -15.45
N ALA A 57 -7.46 3.86 -14.23
CA ALA A 57 -6.68 5.07 -13.92
C ALA A 57 -5.17 4.91 -14.20
N LEU A 58 -4.63 3.70 -14.06
CA LEU A 58 -3.23 3.40 -14.37
C LEU A 58 -2.91 3.64 -15.86
N LYS A 59 -3.85 3.37 -16.77
CA LYS A 59 -3.63 3.54 -18.23
C LYS A 59 -3.32 4.97 -18.65
N PHE A 60 -3.74 5.95 -17.83
CA PHE A 60 -3.54 7.39 -18.08
C PHE A 60 -2.48 8.01 -17.16
N SER A 61 -1.84 7.19 -16.31
CA SER A 61 -0.92 7.67 -15.29
C SER A 61 0.53 7.49 -15.70
N SER A 62 1.40 8.38 -15.23
CA SER A 62 2.84 8.28 -15.44
C SER A 62 3.62 8.71 -14.20
N GLY A 63 4.84 8.18 -14.06
CA GLY A 63 5.78 8.56 -12.99
C GLY A 63 5.21 8.38 -11.59
N ARG A 64 5.29 9.43 -10.74
CA ARG A 64 4.88 9.34 -9.33
C ARG A 64 3.39 8.96 -9.13
N ARG A 65 2.52 9.21 -10.12
CA ARG A 65 1.09 8.85 -10.03
C ARG A 65 0.89 7.34 -10.11
N VAL A 66 1.72 6.63 -10.89
CA VAL A 66 1.66 5.16 -11.04
C VAL A 66 1.91 4.50 -9.68
N ALA A 67 2.99 4.88 -8.98
CA ALA A 67 3.28 4.36 -7.64
C ALA A 67 2.14 4.63 -6.63
N ASN A 68 1.52 5.82 -6.67
CA ASN A 68 0.39 6.13 -5.79
C ASN A 68 -0.82 5.25 -6.06
N LEU A 69 -1.12 4.97 -7.33
CA LEU A 69 -2.22 4.08 -7.74
C LEU A 69 -1.96 2.64 -7.30
N TRP A 70 -0.74 2.14 -7.45
CA TRP A 70 -0.37 0.83 -6.94
C TRP A 70 -0.58 0.69 -5.43
N ASN A 71 -0.26 1.74 -4.67
CA ASN A 71 -0.54 1.74 -3.25
C ASN A 71 -2.07 1.70 -2.96
N LYS A 72 -2.89 2.34 -3.80
CA LYS A 72 -4.37 2.27 -3.68
C LYS A 72 -4.90 0.88 -4.03
N ILE A 73 -4.36 0.25 -5.07
CA ILE A 73 -4.68 -1.12 -5.45
C ILE A 73 -4.32 -2.07 -4.31
N GLY A 74 -3.11 -1.98 -3.75
CA GLY A 74 -2.69 -2.78 -2.61
C GLY A 74 -3.59 -2.59 -1.38
N ALA A 75 -3.96 -1.34 -1.05
CA ALA A 75 -4.88 -1.05 0.05
C ALA A 75 -6.27 -1.66 -0.18
N THR A 76 -6.76 -1.58 -1.41
CA THR A 76 -8.05 -2.18 -1.79
C THR A 76 -8.02 -3.70 -1.69
N LEU A 77 -6.95 -4.35 -2.17
CA LEU A 77 -6.75 -5.79 -2.06
C LEU A 77 -6.69 -6.23 -0.60
N ALA A 78 -5.91 -5.54 0.23
CA ALA A 78 -5.81 -5.83 1.66
C ALA A 78 -7.16 -5.70 2.38
N ASN A 79 -7.90 -4.61 2.12
CA ASN A 79 -9.23 -4.39 2.72
C ASN A 79 -10.25 -5.46 2.27
N SER A 80 -10.09 -6.02 1.07
CA SER A 80 -10.91 -7.13 0.58
C SER A 80 -10.43 -8.53 1.03
N GLY A 81 -9.47 -8.61 1.97
CA GLY A 81 -8.92 -9.88 2.47
C GLY A 81 -7.88 -10.54 1.55
N ARG A 82 -7.61 -9.99 0.37
CA ARG A 82 -6.65 -10.50 -0.62
C ARG A 82 -5.21 -10.07 -0.31
N SER A 83 -4.75 -10.36 0.91
CA SER A 83 -3.45 -9.89 1.42
C SER A 83 -2.25 -10.35 0.59
N ALA A 84 -2.28 -11.57 0.03
CA ALA A 84 -1.21 -12.08 -0.83
C ALA A 84 -1.03 -11.24 -2.11
N ALA A 85 -2.14 -10.88 -2.76
CA ALA A 85 -2.12 -9.99 -3.92
C ALA A 85 -1.71 -8.55 -3.55
N ALA A 86 -2.09 -8.10 -2.35
CA ALA A 86 -1.72 -6.78 -1.85
C ALA A 86 -0.19 -6.63 -1.69
N LEU A 87 0.53 -7.69 -1.25
CA LEU A 87 1.99 -7.68 -1.17
C LEU A 87 2.62 -7.26 -2.50
N LEU A 88 2.18 -7.85 -3.60
CA LEU A 88 2.70 -7.57 -4.95
C LEU A 88 2.50 -6.09 -5.31
N ALA A 89 1.31 -5.54 -5.07
CA ALA A 89 0.99 -4.15 -5.38
C ALA A 89 1.83 -3.15 -4.54
N TYR A 90 2.06 -3.44 -3.27
CA TYR A 90 2.94 -2.61 -2.43
C TYR A 90 4.41 -2.74 -2.84
N GLN A 91 4.88 -3.93 -3.19
CA GLN A 91 6.23 -4.13 -3.73
C GLN A 91 6.43 -3.33 -5.01
N GLN A 92 5.43 -3.25 -5.90
CA GLN A 92 5.49 -2.38 -7.08
C GLN A 92 5.60 -0.91 -6.69
N THR A 93 4.80 -0.47 -5.72
CA THR A 93 4.90 0.90 -5.20
C THR A 93 6.32 1.22 -4.72
N LEU A 94 6.92 0.29 -3.97
CA LEU A 94 8.24 0.45 -3.38
C LEU A 94 9.39 0.31 -4.39
N ALA A 95 9.22 -0.48 -5.45
CA ALA A 95 10.18 -0.53 -6.56
C ALA A 95 10.30 0.83 -7.28
N MET A 96 9.19 1.59 -7.37
CA MET A 96 9.19 2.94 -7.95
C MET A 96 9.57 4.02 -6.94
N ARG A 97 9.12 3.84 -5.69
CA ARG A 97 9.22 4.82 -4.62
C ARG A 97 9.62 4.11 -3.32
N PRO A 98 10.91 3.73 -3.22
CA PRO A 98 11.40 3.01 -2.05
C PRO A 98 11.34 3.89 -0.77
N ASN A 99 11.29 5.22 -0.93
CA ASN A 99 11.09 6.18 0.15
C ASN A 99 9.61 6.51 0.45
N TYR A 100 8.68 5.56 0.28
CA TYR A 100 7.25 5.77 0.54
C TYR A 100 6.81 5.10 1.85
N PRO A 101 6.89 5.78 3.01
CA PRO A 101 6.62 5.16 4.33
C PRO A 101 5.23 4.53 4.47
N ARG A 102 4.20 5.10 3.83
CA ARG A 102 2.84 4.51 3.84
C ARG A 102 2.81 3.15 3.15
N ALA A 103 3.54 2.97 2.05
CA ALA A 103 3.58 1.70 1.33
C ALA A 103 4.31 0.62 2.16
N TRP A 104 5.39 0.99 2.86
CA TRP A 104 6.04 0.09 3.83
C TRP A 104 5.12 -0.31 4.97
N THR A 105 4.41 0.65 5.57
CA THR A 105 3.41 0.36 6.62
C THR A 105 2.37 -0.65 6.13
N ASN A 106 1.81 -0.38 4.96
CA ASN A 106 0.76 -1.21 4.38
C ASN A 106 1.27 -2.62 3.98
N LEU A 107 2.50 -2.72 3.47
CA LEU A 107 3.17 -3.99 3.20
C LEU A 107 3.34 -4.80 4.49
N GLY A 108 3.75 -4.16 5.58
CA GLY A 108 3.86 -4.78 6.90
C GLY A 108 2.53 -5.34 7.40
N VAL A 109 1.43 -4.58 7.25
CA VAL A 109 0.08 -5.05 7.62
C VAL A 109 -0.33 -6.26 6.78
N ALA A 110 -0.06 -6.24 5.47
CA ALA A 110 -0.38 -7.39 4.60
C ALA A 110 0.42 -8.64 4.99
N HIS A 111 1.70 -8.52 5.34
CA HIS A 111 2.49 -9.62 5.89
C HIS A 111 1.93 -10.13 7.21
N ALA A 112 1.57 -9.23 8.15
CA ALA A 112 0.97 -9.63 9.42
C ALA A 112 -0.36 -10.37 9.25
N ASN A 113 -1.21 -9.93 8.32
CA ASN A 113 -2.46 -10.63 7.99
C ASN A 113 -2.19 -12.04 7.46
N LEU A 114 -1.20 -12.21 6.57
CA LEU A 114 -0.81 -13.53 6.08
C LEU A 114 -0.18 -14.39 7.18
N ALA A 115 0.48 -13.78 8.14
CA ALA A 115 1.04 -14.49 9.28
C ALA A 115 -0.04 -15.15 10.14
N ILE A 116 -1.14 -14.43 10.35
CA ILE A 116 -2.30 -14.92 11.11
C ILE A 116 -3.04 -16.01 10.33
N SER A 117 -3.14 -15.89 8.99
CA SER A 117 -3.94 -16.79 8.18
C SER A 117 -3.21 -18.05 7.69
N PHE A 118 -1.88 -18.01 7.50
CA PHE A 118 -1.16 -19.07 6.78
C PHE A 118 0.11 -19.56 7.48
N SER A 119 1.07 -18.66 7.75
CA SER A 119 2.37 -19.05 8.32
C SER A 119 3.02 -17.92 9.11
N SER A 120 3.53 -18.24 10.30
CA SER A 120 4.33 -17.33 11.14
C SER A 120 5.58 -16.78 10.45
N ASP A 121 6.01 -17.36 9.32
CA ASP A 121 7.17 -16.87 8.55
C ASP A 121 6.98 -15.43 8.05
N GLN A 122 5.74 -14.94 8.00
CA GLN A 122 5.44 -13.58 7.57
C GLN A 122 5.55 -12.53 8.69
N VAL A 123 5.72 -12.93 9.96
CA VAL A 123 5.84 -11.97 11.07
C VAL A 123 7.13 -11.16 11.00
N GLU A 124 8.26 -11.80 10.65
CA GLU A 124 9.53 -11.09 10.53
C GLU A 124 9.54 -10.09 9.36
N PRO A 125 9.09 -10.44 8.13
CA PRO A 125 8.85 -9.46 7.07
C PRO A 125 7.95 -8.29 7.50
N ALA A 126 6.89 -8.56 8.27
CA ALA A 126 6.02 -7.50 8.80
C ALA A 126 6.80 -6.53 9.70
N LEU A 127 7.56 -7.06 10.67
CA LEU A 127 8.41 -6.27 11.57
C LEU A 127 9.39 -5.41 10.77
N ARG A 128 10.10 -5.99 9.80
CA ARG A 128 11.04 -5.28 8.93
C ARG A 128 10.37 -4.08 8.25
N CYS A 129 9.18 -4.28 7.69
CA CYS A 129 8.43 -3.22 7.02
C CYS A 129 8.07 -2.06 7.97
N TYR A 130 7.63 -2.36 9.20
CA TYR A 130 7.31 -1.34 10.19
C TYR A 130 8.54 -0.54 10.63
N LEU A 131 9.69 -1.20 10.83
CA LEU A 131 10.93 -0.54 11.17
C LEU A 131 11.44 0.35 10.03
N THR A 132 11.39 -0.12 8.78
CA THR A 132 11.72 0.71 7.60
C THR A 132 10.78 1.92 7.49
N ALA A 133 9.49 1.75 7.74
CA ALA A 133 8.54 2.86 7.77
C ALA A 133 8.86 3.89 8.87
N LEU A 134 9.32 3.44 10.04
CA LEU A 134 9.77 4.29 11.14
C LEU A 134 11.10 5.01 10.84
N VAL A 135 12.02 4.38 10.12
CA VAL A 135 13.25 5.06 9.64
C VAL A 135 12.86 6.21 8.70
N LEU A 136 11.92 5.96 7.79
CA LEU A 136 11.46 6.95 6.82
C LEU A 136 10.57 8.04 7.44
N ASN A 137 9.84 7.71 8.50
CA ASN A 137 8.97 8.63 9.22
C ASN A 137 8.94 8.31 10.73
N PRO A 138 9.90 8.85 11.51
CA PRO A 138 9.97 8.62 12.95
C PRO A 138 8.75 9.14 13.73
N ALA A 139 7.99 10.09 13.14
CA ALA A 139 6.77 10.64 13.75
C ALA A 139 5.57 9.68 13.67
N ALA A 140 5.66 8.57 12.94
CA ALA A 140 4.62 7.55 12.84
C ALA A 140 4.53 6.69 14.12
N THR A 141 4.29 7.32 15.26
CA THR A 141 4.35 6.69 16.59
C THR A 141 3.34 5.55 16.79
N HIS A 142 2.23 5.56 16.05
CA HIS A 142 1.26 4.46 16.01
C HIS A 142 1.87 3.14 15.54
N LEU A 143 2.96 3.16 14.76
CA LEU A 143 3.61 1.94 14.27
C LEU A 143 4.25 1.10 15.37
N TRP A 144 4.59 1.70 16.52
CA TRP A 144 5.14 0.98 17.66
C TRP A 144 4.19 -0.07 18.23
N TYR A 145 2.88 0.11 18.05
CA TYR A 145 1.89 -0.92 18.34
C TYR A 145 2.15 -2.18 17.50
N TYR A 146 2.30 -2.02 16.18
CA TYR A 146 2.54 -3.14 15.27
C TYR A 146 3.93 -3.77 15.48
N VAL A 147 4.95 -2.95 15.77
CA VAL A 147 6.30 -3.43 16.12
C VAL A 147 6.22 -4.32 17.36
N ARG A 148 5.57 -3.87 18.43
CA ARG A 148 5.39 -4.64 19.67
C ARG A 148 4.65 -5.95 19.41
N SER A 149 3.54 -5.91 18.67
CA SER A 149 2.78 -7.11 18.30
C SER A 149 3.62 -8.12 17.51
N ALA A 150 4.41 -7.65 16.54
CA ALA A 150 5.29 -8.52 15.76
C ALA A 150 6.42 -9.13 16.60
N VAL A 151 7.03 -8.34 17.49
CA VAL A 151 8.05 -8.81 18.44
C VAL A 151 7.51 -9.93 19.35
N ILE A 152 6.29 -9.76 19.89
CA ILE A 152 5.62 -10.78 20.70
C ILE A 152 5.35 -12.04 19.87
N ALA A 153 4.84 -11.88 18.65
CA ALA A 153 4.54 -13.00 17.77
C ALA A 153 5.81 -13.78 17.33
N LEU A 154 6.97 -13.13 17.29
CA LEU A 154 8.27 -13.79 17.08
C LEU A 154 8.85 -14.44 18.34
N GLY A 155 8.23 -14.26 19.51
CA GLY A 155 8.77 -14.71 20.80
C GLY A 155 10.07 -14.00 21.21
N LYS A 156 10.40 -12.86 20.59
CA LYS A 156 11.64 -12.10 20.85
C LYS A 156 11.46 -11.18 22.06
N PHE A 157 11.22 -11.77 23.23
CA PHE A 157 10.93 -10.99 24.45
C PHE A 157 12.08 -10.06 24.87
N ASP A 158 13.32 -10.39 24.54
CA ASP A 158 14.48 -9.50 24.76
C ASP A 158 14.37 -8.19 23.97
N TRP A 159 13.60 -8.16 22.88
CA TRP A 159 13.35 -6.97 22.06
C TRP A 159 12.14 -6.16 22.55
N LEU A 160 11.33 -6.70 23.47
CA LEU A 160 10.08 -6.07 23.90
C LEU A 160 10.34 -4.72 24.58
N GLY A 161 11.35 -4.65 25.45
CA GLY A 161 11.73 -3.40 26.11
C GLY A 161 12.17 -2.32 25.12
N LEU A 162 12.84 -2.71 24.02
CA LEU A 162 13.23 -1.78 22.96
C LEU A 162 11.99 -1.26 22.22
N ALA A 163 11.01 -2.13 21.93
CA ALA A 163 9.76 -1.74 21.30
C ALA A 163 8.90 -0.81 22.18
N GLU A 164 8.81 -1.10 23.48
CA GLU A 164 8.01 -0.31 24.44
C GLU A 164 8.64 1.08 24.69
N ASN A 165 9.98 1.15 24.72
CA ASN A 165 10.73 2.40 24.82
C ASN A 165 10.89 3.13 23.48
N ARG A 166 10.34 2.59 22.39
CA ARG A 166 10.45 3.15 21.03
C ARG A 166 11.89 3.33 20.56
N ASP A 167 12.78 2.43 20.99
CA ASP A 167 14.19 2.43 20.63
C ASP A 167 14.41 1.76 19.27
N LEU A 168 14.23 2.55 18.21
CA LEU A 168 14.42 2.10 16.83
C LEU A 168 15.87 1.66 16.58
N LYS A 169 16.84 2.38 17.11
CA LYS A 169 18.26 2.10 16.89
C LYS A 169 18.66 0.79 17.54
N GLY A 170 18.22 0.57 18.78
CA GLY A 170 18.41 -0.68 19.51
C GLY A 170 17.81 -1.87 18.76
N LEU A 171 16.56 -1.75 18.30
CA LEU A 171 15.91 -2.82 17.53
C LEU A 171 16.66 -3.14 16.25
N VAL A 172 16.97 -2.13 15.42
CA VAL A 172 17.70 -2.35 14.16
C VAL A 172 19.07 -2.99 14.40
N SER A 173 19.73 -2.65 15.51
CA SER A 173 21.04 -3.23 15.87
C SER A 173 20.93 -4.67 16.42
N ALA A 174 19.80 -5.02 17.03
CA ALA A 174 19.55 -6.36 17.57
C ALA A 174 19.09 -7.38 16.52
N MET A 175 18.62 -6.92 15.36
CA MET A 175 18.21 -7.79 14.26
C MET A 175 19.43 -8.48 13.61
N PRO A 176 19.28 -9.71 13.09
CA PRO A 176 20.35 -10.40 12.38
C PRO A 176 20.91 -9.54 11.22
N PRO A 177 22.22 -9.56 10.96
CA PRO A 177 22.86 -8.66 9.99
C PRO A 177 22.46 -8.91 8.53
N ASP A 178 21.93 -10.08 8.21
CA ASP A 178 21.29 -10.42 6.92
C ASP A 178 19.90 -9.78 6.75
N VAL A 179 19.35 -9.21 7.83
CA VAL A 179 18.13 -8.42 7.84
C VAL A 179 18.46 -6.95 7.60
N ALA A 180 18.67 -6.58 6.33
CA ALA A 180 18.93 -5.19 5.98
C ALA A 180 17.69 -4.31 6.24
N ILE A 181 17.71 -3.53 7.32
CA ILE A 181 16.84 -2.36 7.49
C ILE A 181 17.63 -1.14 6.97
N PRO A 182 17.12 -0.40 5.97
CA PRO A 182 17.79 0.79 5.49
C PRO A 182 18.07 1.75 6.64
N LYS A 183 19.29 2.30 6.71
CA LYS A 183 19.67 3.26 7.75
C LYS A 183 19.14 4.66 7.49
N GLY A 184 18.63 4.90 6.28
CA GLY A 184 18.06 6.18 5.88
C GLY A 184 17.49 6.14 4.46
N VAL A 185 16.88 7.25 4.06
CA VAL A 185 16.27 7.44 2.74
C VAL A 185 17.28 7.23 1.61
N ASP A 186 18.55 7.59 1.82
CA ASP A 186 19.59 7.53 0.79
C ASP A 186 19.97 6.12 0.37
N GLU A 187 19.89 5.14 1.28
CA GLU A 187 20.16 3.73 0.96
C GLU A 187 19.05 3.13 0.09
N LEU A 188 17.81 3.59 0.29
CA LEU A 188 16.64 3.15 -0.47
C LEU A 188 16.63 3.66 -1.91
N LEU A 189 17.27 4.79 -2.21
CA LEU A 189 17.23 5.43 -3.52
C LEU A 189 18.30 4.91 -4.52
N ARG A 190 19.25 4.08 -4.08
CA ARG A 190 20.39 3.63 -4.89
C ARG A 190 20.09 2.50 -5.89
N ASP A 191 19.00 1.75 -5.70
CA ASP A 191 18.68 0.55 -6.48
C ASP A 191 17.57 0.70 -7.54
N GLY A 192 17.18 1.94 -7.88
CA GLY A 192 16.19 2.20 -8.93
C GLY A 192 16.78 2.00 -10.33
N THR A 193 16.67 0.78 -10.88
CA THR A 193 17.14 0.36 -12.22
C THR A 193 16.63 1.19 -13.43
N GLY A 194 15.97 2.33 -13.23
CA GLY A 194 15.54 3.24 -14.29
C GLY A 194 14.45 2.68 -15.23
N ARG A 195 14.15 1.37 -15.16
CA ARG A 195 13.00 0.77 -15.83
C ARG A 195 11.75 1.12 -15.07
N LYS A 196 10.82 1.74 -15.77
CA LYS A 196 9.53 2.09 -15.21
C LYS A 196 8.67 0.82 -15.18
N PRO A 197 8.03 0.47 -14.05
CA PRO A 197 7.14 -0.70 -14.01
C PRO A 197 5.96 -0.62 -14.98
N GLU A 198 5.57 0.59 -15.40
CA GLU A 198 4.61 0.80 -16.49
C GLU A 198 5.07 0.28 -17.86
N ASP A 199 6.36 0.04 -18.07
CA ASP A 199 6.91 -0.52 -19.31
C ASP A 199 6.85 -2.07 -19.33
N ASP A 200 6.47 -2.72 -18.22
CA ASP A 200 6.37 -4.17 -18.12
C ASP A 200 4.95 -4.66 -18.43
N ALA A 201 4.70 -4.94 -19.71
CA ALA A 201 3.44 -5.53 -20.18
C ALA A 201 3.06 -6.85 -19.47
N THR A 202 4.05 -7.59 -18.96
CA THR A 202 3.82 -8.82 -18.18
C THR A 202 3.23 -8.50 -16.81
N LEU A 203 3.69 -7.42 -16.19
CA LEU A 203 3.16 -6.92 -14.92
C LEU A 203 1.71 -6.47 -15.09
N LEU A 204 1.41 -5.66 -16.10
CA LEU A 204 0.03 -5.24 -16.42
C LEU A 204 -0.89 -6.44 -16.67
N ARG A 205 -0.40 -7.48 -17.36
CA ARG A 205 -1.17 -8.71 -17.60
C ARG A 205 -1.43 -9.50 -16.32
N LYS A 206 -0.43 -9.62 -15.43
CA LYS A 206 -0.59 -10.26 -14.11
C LYS A 206 -1.57 -9.51 -13.23
N ILE A 207 -1.61 -8.17 -13.29
CA ILE A 207 -2.62 -7.36 -12.59
C ILE A 207 -4.02 -7.67 -13.10
N SER A 208 -4.22 -7.64 -14.41
CA SER A 208 -5.53 -7.94 -14.98
C SER A 208 -6.02 -9.32 -14.57
N GLN A 209 -5.13 -10.30 -14.46
CA GLN A 209 -5.43 -11.66 -13.97
C GLN A 209 -5.71 -11.75 -12.46
N ILE A 210 -5.19 -10.81 -11.65
CA ILE A 210 -5.46 -10.73 -10.20
C ILE A 210 -6.79 -10.01 -9.93
N ILE A 211 -7.20 -9.13 -10.83
CA ILE A 211 -8.42 -8.31 -10.72
C ILE A 211 -9.63 -8.99 -11.40
N SER A 212 -9.42 -9.89 -12.37
CA SER A 212 -10.44 -10.71 -13.04
C SER A 212 -10.75 -11.99 -12.27
#